data_AF-A0A7Y4A7M0-F1
#
_entry.id   AF-A0A7Y4A7M0-F1
#
_cell.length_a   1.000
_cell.length_b   1.000
_cell.length_c   1.000
_cell.angle_alpha   90.00
_cell.angle_beta   90.00
_cell.angle_gamma   90.00
#
_symmetry.space_group_name_H-M   'P 1'
#
loop_
_entity.id
_entity.type
_entity.pdbx_description
1 polymer ?
#
loop_
_entity_poly.entity_id
_entity_poly.type
_entity_poly.pdbx_seq_one_letter_code
_entity_poly.pdbx_strand_id
1 'polypeptide(L)'
;MQVKMGWAVAPILLSLSASVLAAESTNQLKYDYLYADLSAGSLNENLGVNNNVTALSIGGNYLLSEHVLATLDYTARFIHPDDITSELYTLLPGVAYRYPLMDKLDIVATAKLGYLWATQTRDSTDEELFKDNEFMWGASLELKYALNKSWELAMKGELNHSDLIEEGIFNLRADYQFSSRMSVGGFYTHRDGDFETSQISGNATTNEGGISLRYLF
;
A
#
# COMPACT_ATOMS: atom_id res chain seq x y z
N MET A 1 -23.52 1.01 -17.00
CA MET A 1 -23.80 -0.44 -16.90
C MET A 1 -23.52 -0.82 -15.45
N GLN A 2 -24.57 -1.09 -14.66
CA GLN A 2 -24.45 -1.30 -13.21
C GLN A 2 -23.81 -2.66 -12.92
N VAL A 3 -22.58 -2.67 -12.42
CA VAL A 3 -21.95 -3.88 -11.87
C VAL A 3 -22.57 -4.10 -10.49
N LYS A 4 -23.38 -5.15 -10.37
CA LYS A 4 -24.03 -5.53 -9.12
C LYS A 4 -22.96 -5.95 -8.11
N MET A 5 -22.94 -5.25 -6.97
CA MET A 5 -22.09 -5.44 -5.77
C MET A 5 -21.94 -6.90 -5.29
N GLY A 6 -22.79 -7.82 -5.72
CA GLY A 6 -22.72 -9.24 -5.39
C GLY A 6 -21.52 -10.00 -5.98
N TRP A 7 -20.82 -9.45 -6.98
CA TRP A 7 -19.68 -10.14 -7.60
C TRP A 7 -18.33 -9.79 -6.95
N ALA A 8 -18.26 -8.69 -6.20
CA ALA A 8 -17.08 -8.31 -5.42
C ALA A 8 -16.92 -9.13 -4.11
N VAL A 9 -17.99 -9.79 -3.66
CA VAL A 9 -17.99 -10.62 -2.43
C VAL A 9 -17.60 -12.08 -2.71
N ALA A 10 -17.69 -12.53 -3.97
CA ALA A 10 -17.34 -13.90 -4.36
C ALA A 10 -15.87 -14.29 -4.07
N PRO A 11 -14.86 -13.42 -4.27
CA PRO A 11 -13.48 -13.74 -3.91
C PRO A 11 -13.27 -13.82 -2.39
N ILE A 12 -14.03 -13.03 -1.63
CA ILE A 12 -13.96 -12.96 -0.15
C ILE A 12 -14.59 -14.18 0.52
N LEU A 13 -15.61 -14.79 -0.11
CA LEU A 13 -16.24 -16.01 0.40
C LEU A 13 -15.54 -17.30 -0.07
N LEU A 14 -14.82 -17.26 -1.19
CA LEU A 14 -14.02 -18.40 -1.67
C LEU A 14 -12.68 -18.55 -0.93
N SER A 15 -12.18 -17.51 -0.26
CA SER A 15 -10.95 -17.58 0.54
C SER A 15 -11.15 -18.30 1.89
N LEU A 16 -12.40 -18.51 2.34
CA LEU A 16 -12.73 -19.14 3.62
C LEU A 16 -12.94 -20.66 3.56
N SER A 17 -12.87 -21.29 2.38
CA SER A 17 -13.18 -22.72 2.22
C SER A 17 -11.98 -23.63 1.96
N ALA A 18 -10.75 -23.10 1.99
CA ALA A 18 -9.53 -23.89 1.86
C ALA A 18 -8.89 -24.17 3.23
N SER A 19 -9.47 -25.09 4.01
CA SER A 19 -8.74 -25.76 5.07
C SER A 19 -7.74 -26.73 4.44
N VAL A 20 -6.51 -26.27 4.20
CA VAL A 20 -5.40 -27.11 3.75
C VAL A 20 -4.46 -27.35 4.93
N LEU A 21 -4.16 -28.63 5.13
CA LEU A 21 -3.29 -29.20 6.15
C LEU A 21 -1.87 -28.60 6.10
N ALA A 22 -1.31 -28.45 7.30
CA ALA A 22 0.01 -27.94 7.62
C ALA A 22 1.13 -28.54 6.76
N ALA A 23 2.00 -27.66 6.25
CA ALA A 23 3.37 -27.98 5.88
C ALA A 23 4.28 -27.22 6.84
N GLU A 24 5.13 -27.96 7.55
CA GLU A 24 6.16 -27.39 8.42
C GLU A 24 7.03 -26.35 7.69
N SER A 25 7.25 -25.23 8.38
CA SER A 25 8.14 -24.11 8.06
C SER A 25 9.39 -24.44 7.23
N THR A 26 9.36 -24.14 5.92
CA THR A 26 10.56 -24.09 5.04
C THR A 26 10.59 -22.89 4.08
N ASN A 27 9.72 -21.90 4.25
CA ASN A 27 9.66 -20.80 3.30
C ASN A 27 10.83 -19.81 3.49
N GLN A 28 11.48 -19.43 2.39
CA GLN A 28 12.61 -18.49 2.40
C GLN A 28 12.15 -17.03 2.59
N LEU A 29 10.86 -16.75 2.38
CA LEU A 29 10.25 -15.43 2.54
C LEU A 29 10.14 -15.00 4.01
N LYS A 30 10.23 -13.69 4.27
CA LYS A 30 10.15 -13.10 5.61
C LYS A 30 8.86 -12.31 5.78
N TYR A 31 8.19 -12.54 6.91
CA TYR A 31 6.85 -12.02 7.20
C TYR A 31 6.77 -11.21 8.49
N ASP A 32 7.66 -11.46 9.44
CA ASP A 32 7.79 -10.66 10.65
C ASP A 32 8.77 -9.52 10.39
N TYR A 33 8.23 -8.34 10.09
CA TYR A 33 9.05 -7.17 9.82
C TYR A 33 8.33 -5.86 10.08
N LEU A 34 9.12 -4.84 10.42
CA LEU A 34 8.73 -3.44 10.31
C LEU A 34 9.42 -2.84 9.09
N TYR A 35 8.80 -1.87 8.44
CA TYR A 35 9.37 -1.14 7.32
C TYR A 35 9.23 0.37 7.49
N ALA A 36 10.15 1.09 6.86
CA ALA A 36 10.10 2.52 6.62
C ALA A 36 10.47 2.79 5.17
N ASP A 37 9.56 3.42 4.44
CA ASP A 37 9.65 3.67 3.01
C ASP A 37 9.61 5.18 2.77
N LEU A 38 10.47 5.65 1.87
CA LEU A 38 10.49 7.03 1.40
C LEU A 38 10.46 7.01 -0.13
N SER A 39 9.48 7.69 -0.72
CA SER A 39 9.38 7.85 -2.17
C SER A 39 9.17 9.30 -2.59
N ALA A 40 9.57 9.57 -3.82
CA ALA A 40 9.25 10.80 -4.52
C ALA A 40 8.84 10.48 -5.96
N GLY A 41 8.03 11.34 -6.54
CA GLY A 41 7.44 11.10 -7.86
C GLY A 41 6.84 12.34 -8.48
N SER A 42 6.24 12.14 -9.64
CA SER A 42 5.51 13.17 -10.37
C SER A 42 4.07 12.74 -10.62
N LEU A 43 3.16 13.71 -10.57
CA LEU A 43 1.79 13.54 -11.02
C LEU A 43 1.73 13.67 -12.55
N ASN A 44 1.00 12.77 -13.20
CA ASN A 44 0.78 12.81 -14.64
C ASN A 44 -0.72 13.03 -14.93
N GLU A 45 -0.95 14.15 -15.63
CA GLU A 45 -2.16 14.59 -16.33
C GLU A 45 -3.42 14.94 -15.48
N ASN A 46 -4.06 16.02 -15.91
CA ASN A 46 -5.34 16.65 -15.49
C ASN A 46 -5.40 17.58 -14.26
N LEU A 47 -4.44 17.54 -13.31
CA LEU A 47 -4.50 18.40 -12.10
C LEU A 47 -3.46 19.54 -12.05
N GLY A 48 -2.82 19.91 -13.17
CA GLY A 48 -1.86 21.03 -13.22
C GLY A 48 -0.55 20.71 -13.95
N VAL A 49 0.35 21.70 -14.02
CA VAL A 49 1.66 21.57 -14.67
C VAL A 49 2.74 21.58 -13.58
N ASN A 50 3.58 20.53 -13.54
CA ASN A 50 4.75 20.42 -12.63
C ASN A 50 4.44 20.01 -11.17
N ASN A 51 3.59 19.00 -10.99
CA ASN A 51 3.18 18.51 -9.66
C ASN A 51 4.14 17.41 -9.17
N ASN A 52 4.74 17.61 -8.00
CA ASN A 52 5.59 16.62 -7.34
C ASN A 52 4.84 15.94 -6.19
N VAL A 53 5.24 14.71 -5.90
CA VAL A 53 4.72 13.92 -4.80
C VAL A 53 5.90 13.45 -3.95
N THR A 54 5.75 13.54 -2.64
CA THR A 54 6.62 12.87 -1.66
C THR A 54 5.76 12.02 -0.75
N ALA A 55 6.16 10.79 -0.48
CA ALA A 55 5.45 9.93 0.46
C ALA A 55 6.43 9.28 1.44
N LEU A 56 5.98 9.19 2.69
CA LEU A 56 6.62 8.45 3.75
C LEU A 56 5.63 7.40 4.25
N SER A 57 6.05 6.14 4.28
CA SER A 57 5.24 5.05 4.81
C SER A 57 6.00 4.31 5.89
N ILE A 58 5.33 4.01 7.00
CA ILE A 58 5.85 3.12 8.03
C ILE A 58 4.80 2.06 8.32
N GLY A 59 5.24 0.85 8.57
CA GLY A 59 4.31 -0.24 8.78
C GLY A 59 5.01 -1.53 9.08
N GLY A 60 4.28 -2.63 8.97
CA GLY A 60 4.84 -3.95 9.18
C GLY A 60 3.81 -5.04 9.20
N ASN A 61 4.34 -6.25 9.20
CA ASN A 61 3.59 -7.49 9.28
C ASN A 61 4.05 -8.29 10.49
N TYR A 62 3.10 -9.02 11.09
CA TYR A 62 3.36 -9.97 12.17
C TYR A 62 2.61 -11.27 11.91
N LEU A 63 3.31 -12.38 11.95
CA LEU A 63 2.77 -13.70 11.71
C LEU A 63 2.02 -14.19 12.95
N LEU A 64 0.69 -14.15 12.91
CA LEU A 64 -0.19 -14.61 14.01
C LEU A 64 -0.29 -16.14 14.06
N SER A 65 -0.25 -16.78 12.88
CA SER A 65 -0.24 -18.23 12.70
C SER A 65 0.50 -18.57 11.42
N GLU A 66 0.64 -19.85 11.07
CA GLU A 66 1.36 -20.26 9.85
C GLU A 66 0.91 -19.51 8.57
N HIS A 67 -0.37 -19.12 8.48
CA HIS A 67 -0.93 -18.52 7.28
C HIS A 67 -1.51 -17.12 7.49
N VAL A 68 -1.71 -16.67 8.73
CA VAL A 68 -2.40 -15.42 9.03
C VAL A 68 -1.41 -14.37 9.52
N LEU A 69 -1.49 -13.17 8.93
CA LEU A 69 -0.69 -12.02 9.34
C LEU A 69 -1.58 -10.91 9.86
N ALA A 70 -1.13 -10.26 10.94
CA ALA A 70 -1.54 -8.90 11.25
C ALA A 70 -0.70 -7.93 10.41
N THR A 71 -1.33 -6.89 9.89
CA THR A 71 -0.68 -5.86 9.07
C THR A 71 -1.04 -4.49 9.62
N LEU A 72 -0.11 -3.55 9.53
CA LEU A 72 -0.34 -2.15 9.87
C LEU A 72 0.43 -1.29 8.89
N ASP A 73 -0.28 -0.39 8.21
CA ASP A 73 0.32 0.58 7.31
C ASP A 73 -0.10 1.99 7.72
N TYR A 74 0.88 2.87 7.88
CA TYR A 74 0.68 4.31 7.97
C TYR A 74 1.39 4.98 6.81
N THR A 75 0.71 5.87 6.09
CA THR A 75 1.32 6.65 5.01
C THR A 75 1.01 8.12 5.20
N ALA A 76 2.03 8.96 5.07
CA ALA A 76 1.94 10.41 4.95
C ALA A 76 2.39 10.79 3.53
N ARG A 77 1.50 11.41 2.76
CA ARG A 77 1.73 11.76 1.36
C ARG A 77 1.47 13.24 1.14
N PHE A 78 2.42 13.91 0.50
CA PHE A 78 2.41 15.33 0.21
C PHE A 78 2.39 15.50 -1.31
N ILE A 79 1.33 16.10 -1.81
CA ILE A 79 1.11 16.39 -3.24
C ILE A 79 1.09 17.90 -3.37
N HIS A 80 1.94 18.47 -4.22
CA HIS A 80 1.96 19.93 -4.43
C HIS A 80 1.44 20.25 -5.83
N PRO A 81 0.11 20.38 -6.02
CA PRO A 81 -0.45 20.95 -7.23
C PRO A 81 -0.37 22.48 -7.21
N ASP A 82 0.34 23.05 -8.19
CA ASP A 82 0.46 24.51 -8.39
C ASP A 82 0.86 25.32 -7.12
N ASP A 83 -0.09 25.98 -6.44
CA ASP A 83 0.10 26.82 -5.24
C ASP A 83 -0.56 26.26 -3.96
N ILE A 84 -0.89 24.96 -3.98
CA ILE A 84 -1.57 24.26 -2.90
C ILE A 84 -0.71 23.05 -2.50
N THR A 85 -0.68 22.76 -1.20
CA THR A 85 -0.18 21.50 -0.66
C THR A 85 -1.36 20.65 -0.19
N SER A 86 -1.49 19.45 -0.74
CA SER A 86 -2.42 18.43 -0.26
C SER A 86 -1.67 17.38 0.54
N GLU A 87 -2.08 17.23 1.80
CA GLU A 87 -1.54 16.27 2.76
C GLU A 87 -2.56 15.15 2.97
N LEU A 88 -2.15 13.92 2.69
CA LEU A 88 -2.97 12.73 2.85
C LEU A 88 -2.28 11.80 3.84
N TYR A 89 -2.94 11.56 4.96
CA TYR A 89 -2.50 10.65 5.99
C TYR A 89 -3.43 9.45 6.03
N THR A 90 -2.91 8.23 5.89
CA THR A 90 -3.70 7.01 6.03
C THR A 90 -3.15 6.15 7.16
N LEU A 91 -4.06 5.53 7.92
CA LEU A 91 -3.73 4.51 8.91
C LEU A 91 -4.64 3.30 8.67
N LEU A 92 -4.05 2.22 8.18
CA LEU A 92 -4.74 1.03 7.72
C LEU A 92 -4.21 -0.22 8.43
N PRO A 93 -4.74 -0.57 9.63
CA PRO A 93 -4.59 -1.91 10.17
C PRO A 93 -5.36 -2.93 9.33
N GLY A 94 -4.87 -4.15 9.29
CA GLY A 94 -5.49 -5.20 8.49
C GLY A 94 -5.06 -6.61 8.86
N VAL A 95 -5.69 -7.55 8.17
CA VAL A 95 -5.37 -8.98 8.23
C VAL A 95 -4.99 -9.47 6.85
N ALA A 96 -3.98 -10.31 6.77
CA ALA A 96 -3.60 -10.96 5.53
C ALA A 96 -3.57 -12.49 5.68
N TYR A 97 -3.81 -13.17 4.58
CA TYR A 97 -3.66 -14.61 4.44
C TYR A 97 -2.58 -14.91 3.41
N ARG A 98 -1.55 -15.68 3.78
CA ARG A 98 -0.54 -16.19 2.85
C ARG A 98 -0.93 -17.56 2.32
N TYR A 99 -0.87 -17.68 1.00
CA TYR A 99 -1.01 -18.92 0.24
C TYR A 99 0.38 -19.33 -0.25
N PRO A 100 1.07 -20.22 0.48
CA PRO A 100 2.36 -20.72 0.04
C PRO A 100 2.17 -21.59 -1.21
N LEU A 101 2.78 -21.19 -2.32
CA LEU A 101 2.73 -21.96 -3.57
C LEU A 101 3.97 -22.85 -3.72
N MET A 102 5.13 -22.34 -3.31
CA MET A 102 6.43 -23.02 -3.32
C MET A 102 7.29 -22.49 -2.16
N ASP A 103 8.42 -23.15 -1.85
CA ASP A 103 9.37 -22.70 -0.79
C ASP A 103 9.91 -21.27 -0.96
N LYS A 104 9.76 -20.69 -2.15
CA LYS A 104 10.25 -19.37 -2.52
C LYS A 104 9.16 -18.46 -3.06
N LEU A 105 7.91 -18.92 -3.16
CA LEU A 105 6.84 -18.19 -3.87
C LEU A 105 5.54 -18.27 -3.09
N ASP A 106 5.04 -17.12 -2.65
CA ASP A 106 3.77 -17.00 -1.95
C ASP A 106 2.89 -15.95 -2.62
N ILE A 107 1.58 -16.16 -2.53
CA ILE A 107 0.57 -15.12 -2.75
C ILE A 107 0.06 -14.68 -1.39
N VAL A 108 -0.09 -13.38 -1.17
CA VAL A 108 -0.65 -12.80 0.06
C VAL A 108 -1.86 -11.96 -0.31
N ALA A 109 -3.02 -12.31 0.25
CA ALA A 109 -4.23 -11.51 0.12
C ALA A 109 -4.47 -10.75 1.42
N THR A 110 -4.73 -9.45 1.35
CA THR A 110 -4.85 -8.57 2.52
C THR A 110 -6.16 -7.79 2.47
N ALA A 111 -6.80 -7.62 3.62
CA ALA A 111 -7.92 -6.72 3.82
C ALA A 111 -7.59 -5.75 4.98
N LYS A 112 -7.87 -4.46 4.79
CA LYS A 112 -7.55 -3.39 5.72
C LYS A 112 -8.74 -2.48 5.94
N LEU A 113 -8.86 -1.92 7.14
CA LEU A 113 -9.90 -0.97 7.52
C LEU A 113 -9.30 0.08 8.45
N GLY A 114 -9.56 1.35 8.17
CA GLY A 114 -8.99 2.42 8.98
C GLY A 114 -9.48 3.80 8.54
N TYR A 115 -8.57 4.76 8.56
CA TYR A 115 -8.92 6.17 8.35
C TYR A 115 -7.96 6.86 7.39
N LEU A 116 -8.52 7.80 6.64
CA LEU A 116 -7.85 8.82 5.86
C LEU A 116 -8.07 10.16 6.56
N TRP A 117 -7.01 10.94 6.73
CA TRP A 117 -7.08 12.36 7.05
C TRP A 117 -6.53 13.12 5.86
N ALA A 118 -7.33 14.01 5.30
CA ALA A 118 -6.95 14.84 4.17
C ALA A 118 -6.93 16.31 4.61
N THR A 119 -5.86 17.03 4.30
CA THR A 119 -5.72 18.47 4.56
C THR A 119 -5.22 19.15 3.31
N GLN A 120 -5.76 20.32 2.96
CA GLN A 120 -5.26 21.16 1.88
C GLN A 120 -4.96 22.55 2.43
N THR A 121 -3.78 23.05 2.13
CA THR A 121 -3.30 24.38 2.54
C THR A 121 -2.84 25.17 1.32
N ARG A 122 -3.05 26.48 1.34
CA ARG A 122 -2.49 27.38 0.31
C ARG A 122 -1.06 27.75 0.67
N ASP A 123 -0.12 27.50 -0.24
CA ASP A 123 1.32 27.66 0.00
C ASP A 123 1.75 29.11 0.28
N SER A 124 1.01 30.09 -0.25
CA SER A 124 1.36 31.51 -0.11
C SER A 124 0.93 32.14 1.22
N THR A 125 -0.06 31.56 1.91
CA THR A 125 -0.69 32.15 3.10
C THR A 125 -0.83 31.19 4.27
N ASP A 126 -0.47 29.91 4.09
CA ASP A 126 -0.72 28.82 5.03
C ASP A 126 -2.21 28.73 5.45
N GLU A 127 -3.11 29.17 4.56
CA GLU A 127 -4.55 29.15 4.81
C GLU A 127 -5.06 27.71 4.63
N GLU A 128 -5.68 27.14 5.67
CA GLU A 128 -6.36 25.84 5.59
C GLU A 128 -7.59 25.97 4.69
N LEU A 129 -7.54 25.35 3.50
CA LEU A 129 -8.61 25.35 2.52
C LEU A 129 -9.59 24.19 2.75
N PHE A 130 -9.07 23.07 3.24
CA PHE A 130 -9.81 21.83 3.43
C PHE A 130 -9.19 21.01 4.55
N LYS A 131 -10.04 20.40 5.36
CA LYS A 131 -9.63 19.40 6.33
C LYS A 131 -10.79 18.46 6.61
N ASP A 132 -10.57 17.19 6.35
CA ASP A 132 -11.59 16.18 6.55
C ASP A 132 -10.96 14.83 6.92
N ASN A 133 -11.77 13.96 7.49
CA ASN A 133 -11.36 12.63 7.86
C ASN A 133 -12.43 11.62 7.48
N GLU A 134 -12.05 10.61 6.71
CA GLU A 134 -12.97 9.59 6.26
C GLU A 134 -12.55 8.20 6.64
N PHE A 135 -13.54 7.34 6.77
CA PHE A 135 -13.29 5.91 6.85
C PHE A 135 -12.74 5.41 5.51
N MET A 136 -11.72 4.55 5.58
CA MET A 136 -11.11 3.96 4.41
C MET A 136 -11.04 2.44 4.56
N TRP A 137 -11.40 1.73 3.50
CA TRP A 137 -11.14 0.30 3.38
C TRP A 137 -10.15 0.03 2.26
N GLY A 138 -9.38 -1.05 2.42
CA GLY A 138 -8.37 -1.43 1.46
C GLY A 138 -8.33 -2.94 1.23
N ALA A 139 -8.00 -3.35 0.02
CA ALA A 139 -7.78 -4.75 -0.32
C ALA A 139 -6.55 -4.88 -1.22
N SER A 140 -5.70 -5.87 -1.00
CA SER A 140 -4.52 -6.09 -1.82
C SER A 140 -4.25 -7.55 -2.14
N LEU A 141 -3.57 -7.77 -3.26
CA LEU A 141 -2.97 -9.04 -3.64
C LEU A 141 -1.48 -8.81 -3.91
N GLU A 142 -0.64 -9.56 -3.22
CA GLU A 142 0.82 -9.47 -3.34
C GLU A 142 1.40 -10.83 -3.74
N LEU A 143 2.26 -10.83 -4.75
CA LEU A 143 3.08 -11.97 -5.13
C LEU A 143 4.50 -11.75 -4.59
N LYS A 144 4.98 -12.66 -3.74
CA LYS A 144 6.31 -12.59 -3.13
C LYS A 144 7.19 -13.72 -3.65
N TYR A 145 8.41 -13.39 -4.08
CA TYR A 145 9.36 -14.36 -4.60
C TYR A 145 10.77 -14.19 -4.03
N ALA A 146 11.29 -15.22 -3.37
CA ALA A 146 12.66 -15.27 -2.89
C ALA A 146 13.60 -15.77 -3.99
N LEU A 147 14.37 -14.87 -4.61
CA LEU A 147 15.40 -15.24 -5.59
C LEU A 147 16.44 -16.17 -4.94
N ASN A 148 16.88 -15.78 -3.75
CA ASN A 148 17.78 -16.52 -2.88
C ASN A 148 17.56 -16.08 -1.43
N LYS A 149 18.39 -16.58 -0.49
CA LYS A 149 18.28 -16.27 0.94
C LYS A 149 18.43 -14.79 1.29
N SER A 150 18.96 -13.96 0.40
CA SER A 150 19.22 -12.54 0.63
C SER A 150 18.38 -11.62 -0.26
N TRP A 151 17.71 -12.13 -1.29
CA TRP A 151 16.96 -11.31 -2.25
C TRP A 151 15.50 -11.73 -2.32
N GLU A 152 14.62 -10.79 -2.03
CA GLU A 152 13.17 -10.91 -2.17
C GLU A 152 12.68 -9.92 -3.23
N LEU A 153 11.79 -10.38 -4.11
CA LEU A 153 11.01 -9.56 -5.02
C LEU A 153 9.56 -9.61 -4.56
N ALA A 154 8.85 -8.49 -4.62
CA ALA A 154 7.42 -8.49 -4.41
C ALA A 154 6.70 -7.57 -5.40
N MET A 155 5.52 -8.00 -5.83
CA MET A 155 4.63 -7.26 -6.70
C MET A 155 3.26 -7.22 -6.04
N LYS A 156 2.73 -6.01 -5.77
CA LYS A 156 1.46 -5.80 -5.06
C LYS A 156 0.51 -4.96 -5.91
N GLY A 157 -0.71 -5.42 -6.07
CA GLY A 157 -1.86 -4.59 -6.46
C GLY A 157 -2.72 -4.32 -5.23
N GLU A 158 -3.07 -3.07 -4.99
CA GLU A 158 -3.89 -2.62 -3.85
C GLU A 158 -4.98 -1.67 -4.34
N LEU A 159 -6.17 -1.78 -3.76
CA LEU A 159 -7.30 -0.88 -3.97
C LEU A 159 -7.61 -0.27 -2.61
N ASN A 160 -7.67 1.05 -2.53
CA ASN A 160 -8.10 1.80 -1.35
C ASN A 160 -9.31 2.66 -1.72
N HIS A 161 -10.31 2.69 -0.86
CA HIS A 161 -11.54 3.42 -1.13
C HIS A 161 -12.06 4.10 0.14
N SER A 162 -12.47 5.34 -0.03
CA SER A 162 -13.10 6.23 0.94
C SER A 162 -13.99 7.22 0.18
N ASP A 163 -14.86 7.94 0.89
CA ASP A 163 -15.73 8.94 0.26
C ASP A 163 -14.95 10.13 -0.34
N LEU A 164 -13.68 10.32 0.02
CA LEU A 164 -12.82 11.38 -0.54
C LEU A 164 -11.89 10.90 -1.66
N ILE A 165 -11.50 9.63 -1.64
CA ILE A 165 -10.42 9.07 -2.47
C ILE A 165 -10.72 7.61 -2.81
N GLU A 166 -10.68 7.28 -4.10
CA GLU A 166 -10.58 5.93 -4.63
C GLU A 166 -9.25 5.75 -5.37
N GLU A 167 -8.38 4.84 -4.90
CA GLU A 167 -7.03 4.64 -5.45
C GLU A 167 -6.76 3.18 -5.81
N GLY A 168 -6.30 2.97 -7.04
CA GLY A 168 -5.60 1.77 -7.48
C GLY A 168 -4.10 1.97 -7.38
N ILE A 169 -3.42 1.08 -6.66
CA ILE A 169 -1.99 1.16 -6.37
C ILE A 169 -1.30 -0.10 -6.88
N PHE A 170 -0.32 0.07 -7.76
CA PHE A 170 0.58 -1.00 -8.18
C PHE A 170 1.98 -0.72 -7.63
N ASN A 171 2.54 -1.65 -6.87
CA ASN A 171 3.88 -1.56 -6.28
C ASN A 171 4.75 -2.74 -6.71
N LEU A 172 5.97 -2.45 -7.14
CA LEU A 172 7.00 -3.43 -7.45
C LEU A 172 8.24 -3.10 -6.63
N ARG A 173 8.73 -4.08 -5.86
CA ARG A 173 9.88 -3.89 -4.97
C ARG A 173 10.88 -5.03 -5.03
N ALA A 174 12.13 -4.68 -4.73
CA ALA A 174 13.23 -5.62 -4.56
C ALA A 174 13.99 -5.28 -3.26
N ASP A 175 14.16 -6.28 -2.41
CA ASP A 175 14.79 -6.14 -1.10
C ASP A 175 16.01 -7.03 -0.98
N TYR A 176 17.12 -6.44 -0.53
CA TYR A 176 18.36 -7.11 -0.21
C TYR A 176 18.59 -7.16 1.30
N GLN A 177 18.61 -8.37 1.86
CA GLN A 177 18.94 -8.64 3.24
C GLN A 177 20.46 -8.61 3.44
N PHE A 178 20.97 -7.52 4.00
CA PHE A 178 22.41 -7.33 4.28
C PHE A 178 22.83 -7.82 5.68
N SER A 179 21.87 -8.07 6.57
CA SER A 179 22.14 -8.68 7.89
C SER A 179 21.02 -9.62 8.31
N SER A 180 21.21 -10.39 9.39
CA SER A 180 20.16 -11.30 9.89
C SER A 180 18.84 -10.60 10.26
N ARG A 181 18.87 -9.29 10.52
CA ARG A 181 17.72 -8.49 10.97
C ARG A 181 17.40 -7.29 10.11
N MET A 182 18.15 -7.04 9.04
CA MET A 182 17.98 -5.81 8.26
C MET A 182 18.00 -6.10 6.77
N SER A 183 17.08 -5.46 6.07
CA SER A 183 17.05 -5.42 4.60
C SER A 183 16.92 -3.99 4.11
N VAL A 184 17.52 -3.72 2.95
CA VAL A 184 17.37 -2.47 2.21
C VAL A 184 16.79 -2.78 0.84
N GLY A 185 15.89 -1.94 0.35
CA GLY A 185 15.22 -2.19 -0.92
C GLY A 185 14.99 -0.93 -1.73
N GLY A 186 14.70 -1.15 -3.00
CA GLY A 186 14.19 -0.13 -3.91
C GLY A 186 12.81 -0.54 -4.40
N PHE A 187 11.95 0.44 -4.65
CA PHE A 187 10.62 0.17 -5.16
C PHE A 187 10.14 1.23 -6.16
N TYR A 188 9.17 0.82 -6.94
CA TYR A 188 8.39 1.66 -7.83
C TYR A 188 6.92 1.52 -7.48
N THR A 189 6.21 2.64 -7.42
CA THR A 189 4.76 2.67 -7.21
C THR A 189 4.09 3.48 -8.30
N HIS A 190 3.12 2.88 -8.97
CA HIS A 190 2.17 3.58 -9.81
C HIS A 190 0.85 3.69 -9.07
N ARG A 191 0.24 4.87 -9.05
CA ARG A 191 -1.10 5.06 -8.49
C ARG A 191 -1.99 5.74 -9.51
N ASP A 192 -3.22 5.27 -9.56
CA ASP A 192 -4.33 5.86 -10.28
C ASP A 192 -5.40 6.16 -9.24
N GLY A 193 -5.71 7.45 -9.04
CA GLY A 193 -6.61 7.90 -7.99
C GLY A 193 -7.68 8.82 -8.53
N ASP A 194 -8.93 8.62 -8.13
CA ASP A 194 -10.00 9.60 -8.27
C ASP A 194 -10.18 10.33 -6.94
N PHE A 195 -10.15 11.66 -7.00
CA PHE A 195 -10.18 12.53 -5.83
C PHE A 195 -11.48 13.34 -5.85
N GLU A 196 -12.21 13.34 -4.74
CA GLU A 196 -13.41 14.16 -4.52
C GLU A 196 -13.17 15.15 -3.38
N THR A 197 -12.19 16.04 -3.55
CA THR A 197 -11.91 17.12 -2.56
C THR A 197 -12.44 18.47 -3.05
N SER A 198 -12.44 19.49 -2.19
CA SER A 198 -12.97 20.83 -2.52
C SER A 198 -12.26 21.55 -3.67
N GLN A 199 -11.02 21.18 -4.01
CA GLN A 199 -10.22 21.81 -5.07
C GLN A 199 -9.58 20.81 -6.04
N ILE A 200 -9.39 19.55 -5.64
CA ILE A 200 -8.94 18.47 -6.52
C ILE A 200 -10.15 17.58 -6.80
N SER A 201 -10.68 17.68 -8.02
CA SER A 201 -11.76 16.83 -8.52
C SER A 201 -11.32 16.13 -9.80
N GLY A 202 -11.35 14.80 -9.79
CA GLY A 202 -11.11 13.96 -10.94
C GLY A 202 -9.90 13.04 -10.83
N ASN A 203 -9.69 12.29 -11.90
CA ASN A 203 -8.66 11.26 -11.99
C ASN A 203 -7.26 11.87 -12.13
N ALA A 204 -6.33 11.35 -11.33
CA ALA A 204 -4.91 11.66 -11.42
C ALA A 204 -4.05 10.42 -11.25
N THR A 205 -2.97 10.38 -12.04
CA THR A 205 -2.00 9.28 -11.96
C THR A 205 -0.68 9.77 -11.40
N THR A 206 0.04 8.90 -10.70
CA THR A 206 1.35 9.22 -10.13
C THR A 206 2.32 8.07 -10.33
N ASN A 207 3.58 8.42 -10.55
CA ASN A 207 4.68 7.47 -10.65
C ASN A 207 5.74 7.87 -9.63
N GLU A 208 6.00 6.99 -8.66
CA GLU A 208 6.85 7.25 -7.52
C GLU A 208 7.97 6.19 -7.47
N GLY A 209 9.21 6.65 -7.32
CA GLY A 209 10.36 5.79 -7.02
C GLY A 209 10.78 5.98 -5.57
N GLY A 210 11.19 4.92 -4.89
CA GLY A 210 11.55 5.00 -3.48
C GLY A 210 12.54 3.98 -2.99
N ILE A 211 12.96 4.20 -1.75
CA ILE A 211 13.85 3.33 -0.98
C ILE A 211 13.14 2.81 0.26
N SER A 212 13.46 1.59 0.66
CA SER A 212 12.88 0.92 1.81
C SER A 212 13.96 0.43 2.75
N LEU A 213 13.70 0.55 4.05
CA LEU A 213 14.45 -0.11 5.11
C LEU A 213 13.51 -1.03 5.87
N ARG A 214 13.91 -2.29 6.07
CA ARG A 214 13.15 -3.27 6.85
C ARG A 214 13.95 -3.78 8.04
N TYR A 215 13.29 -3.89 9.18
CA TYR A 215 13.77 -4.58 10.37
C TYR A 215 13.02 -5.90 10.52
N LEU A 216 13.73 -7.03 10.51
CA LEU A 216 13.20 -8.39 10.64
C LEU A 216 13.35 -8.85 12.10
N PHE A 217 12.31 -9.48 12.66
CA PHE A 217 12.30 -9.93 14.06
C PHE A 217 11.76 -11.34 14.27
#